data_AF-A0A6J4F7D4-F1
#
_entry.id   AF-A0A6J4F7D4-F1
#
_cell.length_a   1.000
_cell.length_b   1.000
_cell.length_c   1.000
_cell.angle_alpha   90.00
_cell.angle_beta   90.00
_cell.angle_gamma   90.00
#
_symmetry.space_group_name_H-M   'P 1'
#
loop_
_entity.id
_entity.type
_entity.pdbx_description
1 polymer ?
#
loop_
_entity_poly.entity_id
_entity_poly.type
_entity_poly.pdbx_seq_one_letter_code
_entity_poly.pdbx_strand_id
1 'polypeptide(L)'
;MTAFRLLSAGAFFALALTSQALAQAPGAAPSWSAPAEAAKAATEMPKMAGSGGICTPGNLIEAFSEGGWYPAVVLDPLRDGRCFVHYENYGDDDDEALKPKHIRARR
;
A
#
# COMPACT_ATOMS: atom_id res chain seq x y z
N MET A 1 -17.63 60.46 -47.46
CA MET A 1 -16.54 60.74 -48.40
C MET A 1 -15.26 60.85 -47.58
N THR A 2 -14.22 60.09 -47.95
CA THR A 2 -12.78 60.34 -47.68
C THR A 2 -12.31 60.50 -46.21
N ALA A 3 -11.21 59.92 -45.71
CA ALA A 3 -10.20 58.97 -46.16
C ALA A 3 -9.18 58.79 -45.00
N PHE A 4 -8.49 57.63 -44.94
CA PHE A 4 -7.02 57.46 -44.79
C PHE A 4 -6.30 58.10 -43.57
N ARG A 5 -5.30 57.51 -42.89
CA ARG A 5 -4.46 56.32 -43.06
C ARG A 5 -3.50 56.22 -41.85
N LEU A 6 -2.94 55.02 -41.66
CA LEU A 6 -1.60 54.69 -41.10
C LEU A 6 -1.29 54.81 -39.60
N LEU A 7 -0.89 53.67 -39.02
CA LEU A 7 0.39 53.33 -38.36
C LEU A 7 0.15 51.97 -37.66
N SER A 8 1.03 51.00 -37.49
CA SER A 8 2.36 50.63 -37.98
C SER A 8 2.66 49.29 -37.29
N ALA A 9 3.60 48.53 -37.87
CA ALA A 9 4.37 47.45 -37.23
C ALA A 9 3.57 46.27 -36.64
N GLY A 10 3.56 45.08 -37.23
CA GLY A 10 4.76 44.29 -37.55
C GLY A 10 5.10 43.44 -36.33
N ALA A 11 4.71 42.17 -36.32
CA ALA A 11 5.19 41.19 -35.36
C ALA A 11 4.71 39.77 -35.71
N PHE A 12 5.65 38.96 -36.20
CA PHE A 12 5.81 37.54 -35.89
C PHE A 12 4.73 36.55 -36.35
N PHE A 13 4.96 36.08 -37.58
CA PHE A 13 5.06 34.66 -37.95
C PHE A 13 5.08 33.68 -36.76
N ALA A 14 4.06 32.85 -36.59
CA ALA A 14 4.20 31.55 -35.94
C ALA A 14 3.01 30.62 -36.29
N LEU A 15 3.33 29.63 -37.12
CA LEU A 15 2.80 28.27 -37.15
C LEU A 15 1.35 28.03 -36.71
N ALA A 16 0.52 27.70 -37.70
CA ALA A 16 -0.49 26.67 -37.51
C ALA A 16 0.19 25.34 -37.14
N LEU A 17 -0.32 24.60 -36.16
CA LEU A 17 -0.36 23.13 -36.18
C LEU A 17 -1.32 22.59 -35.11
N THR A 18 -2.47 22.11 -35.59
CA THR A 18 -3.16 20.86 -35.23
C THR A 18 -3.43 20.50 -33.77
N SER A 19 -4.73 20.35 -33.49
CA SER A 19 -5.42 19.67 -32.39
C SER A 19 -4.69 18.46 -31.80
N GLN A 20 -4.61 18.41 -30.47
CA GLN A 20 -4.48 17.14 -29.74
C GLN A 20 -5.51 17.08 -28.62
N ALA A 21 -6.50 16.22 -28.83
CA ALA A 21 -7.35 15.68 -27.79
C ALA A 21 -6.54 14.69 -26.96
N LEU A 22 -6.40 14.95 -25.66
CA LEU A 22 -6.02 13.99 -24.63
C LEU A 22 -7.10 14.10 -23.56
N ALA A 23 -8.14 13.28 -23.62
CA ALA A 23 -8.20 11.97 -22.97
C ALA A 23 -7.98 12.10 -21.46
N GLN A 24 -9.09 12.09 -20.73
CA GLN A 24 -9.17 11.91 -19.28
C GLN A 24 -8.44 10.62 -18.88
N ALA A 25 -7.52 10.72 -17.93
CA ALA A 25 -6.92 9.56 -17.27
C ALA A 25 -7.69 9.24 -15.97
N PRO A 26 -8.25 8.03 -15.83
CA PRO A 26 -8.77 7.52 -14.56
C PRO A 26 -7.65 6.86 -13.73
N GLY A 27 -7.71 7.06 -12.40
CA GLY A 27 -7.15 6.12 -11.42
C GLY A 27 -5.65 6.21 -11.13
N ALA A 28 -5.26 7.11 -10.25
CA ALA A 28 -4.01 6.97 -9.50
C ALA A 28 -4.22 5.92 -8.40
N ALA A 29 -3.91 4.65 -8.71
CA ALA A 29 -3.60 3.67 -7.68
C ALA A 29 -2.20 3.97 -7.11
N PRO A 30 -1.99 3.95 -5.78
CA PRO A 30 -0.64 4.08 -5.23
C PRO A 30 0.19 2.87 -5.66
N SER A 31 1.31 3.14 -6.33
CA SER A 31 2.29 2.11 -6.72
C SER A 31 3.14 1.73 -5.52
N TRP A 32 2.76 0.65 -4.84
CA TRP A 32 3.65 -0.09 -3.97
C TRP A 32 4.12 -1.31 -4.74
N SER A 33 5.16 -1.10 -5.55
CA SER A 33 6.01 -2.18 -6.03
C SER A 33 6.77 -2.73 -4.82
N ALA A 34 6.19 -3.73 -4.16
CA ALA A 34 6.96 -4.57 -3.24
C ALA A 34 8.15 -5.18 -4.02
N PRO A 35 9.40 -5.07 -3.53
CA PRO A 35 10.48 -5.81 -4.14
C PRO A 35 10.20 -7.32 -3.98
N ALA A 36 10.24 -8.04 -5.09
CA ALA A 36 10.04 -9.49 -5.21
C ALA A 36 11.18 -10.32 -4.57
N GLU A 37 11.77 -9.83 -3.48
CA GLU A 37 12.90 -10.42 -2.78
C GLU A 37 12.53 -10.90 -1.36
N ALA A 38 11.24 -11.09 -1.09
CA ALA A 38 10.74 -11.79 0.10
C ALA A 38 10.30 -13.24 -0.18
N ALA A 39 10.50 -13.73 -1.42
CA ALA A 39 9.94 -15.00 -1.90
C ALA A 39 10.95 -16.16 -2.04
N LYS A 40 12.17 -16.06 -1.48
CA LYS A 40 13.17 -17.15 -1.52
C LYS A 40 13.73 -17.54 -0.15
N ALA A 41 12.85 -17.84 0.81
CA ALA A 41 13.24 -18.52 2.06
C ALA A 41 12.03 -19.13 2.78
N ALA A 42 11.29 -20.03 2.13
CA ALA A 42 10.25 -20.82 2.78
C ALA A 42 10.26 -22.29 2.36
N THR A 43 11.40 -22.79 1.86
CA THR A 43 11.66 -24.23 1.89
C THR A 43 12.06 -24.55 3.33
N GLU A 44 11.42 -25.56 3.90
CA GLU A 44 11.52 -26.03 5.29
C GLU A 44 10.51 -25.37 6.25
N MET A 45 9.29 -25.91 6.26
CA MET A 45 8.40 -25.81 7.41
C MET A 45 8.78 -26.90 8.42
N PRO A 46 9.53 -26.60 9.50
CA PRO A 46 9.53 -27.48 10.66
C PRO A 46 8.15 -27.38 11.30
N LYS A 47 7.54 -28.55 11.48
CA LYS A 47 6.42 -28.89 12.37
C LYS A 47 5.97 -27.74 13.29
N MET A 48 4.83 -27.11 12.95
CA MET A 48 4.04 -26.23 13.80
C MET A 48 3.93 -26.78 15.22
N ALA A 49 4.75 -26.28 16.13
CA ALA A 49 4.68 -26.53 17.57
C ALA A 49 5.17 -25.27 18.28
N GLY A 50 4.30 -24.27 18.40
CA GLY A 50 4.63 -23.02 19.10
C GLY A 50 3.59 -21.89 19.02
N SER A 51 2.59 -21.99 18.14
CA SER A 51 1.63 -20.89 17.90
C SER A 51 0.20 -21.21 18.34
N GLY A 52 -0.08 -22.46 18.73
CA GLY A 52 -1.44 -22.94 19.00
C GLY A 52 -2.16 -22.23 20.15
N GLY A 53 -1.41 -21.58 21.05
CA GLY A 53 -1.98 -20.76 22.11
C GLY A 53 -1.92 -19.25 21.87
N ILE A 54 -1.01 -18.77 21.01
CA ILE A 54 -0.86 -17.33 20.73
C ILE A 54 -1.88 -16.87 19.68
N CYS A 55 -2.19 -17.72 18.69
CA CYS A 55 -3.10 -17.39 17.59
C CYS A 55 -4.54 -17.84 17.84
N THR A 56 -4.98 -17.78 19.10
CA THR A 56 -6.38 -17.97 19.45
C THR A 56 -7.14 -16.68 19.18
N PRO A 57 -8.27 -16.71 18.46
CA PRO A 57 -9.10 -15.53 18.25
C PRO A 57 -9.44 -14.82 19.58
N GLY A 58 -9.34 -13.50 19.59
CA GLY A 58 -9.54 -12.65 20.76
C GLY A 58 -8.34 -12.51 21.69
N ASN A 59 -7.23 -13.23 21.46
CA ASN A 59 -6.01 -13.02 22.24
C ASN A 59 -5.42 -11.63 22.00
N LEU A 60 -5.00 -10.99 23.09
CA LEU A 60 -4.22 -9.76 23.05
C LEU A 60 -2.74 -10.09 22.87
N ILE A 61 -2.13 -9.49 21.85
CA ILE A 61 -0.74 -9.70 21.48
C ILE A 61 -0.05 -8.35 21.22
N GLU A 62 1.26 -8.41 20.99
CA GLU A 62 1.96 -7.37 20.26
C GLU A 62 2.43 -7.93 18.91
N ALA A 63 2.14 -7.18 17.84
CA ALA A 63 2.45 -7.47 16.46
C ALA A 63 3.63 -6.61 15.99
N PHE A 64 4.60 -7.21 15.31
CA PHE A 64 5.76 -6.49 14.77
C PHE A 64 5.47 -5.96 13.38
N SER A 65 5.45 -4.63 13.22
CA SER A 65 5.25 -3.93 11.94
C SER A 65 6.13 -2.68 11.90
N GLU A 66 6.54 -2.21 10.73
CA GLU A 66 7.31 -0.96 10.55
C GLU A 66 8.51 -0.77 11.53
N GLY A 67 9.15 -1.88 11.94
CA GLY A 67 10.28 -1.85 12.89
C GLY A 67 9.91 -1.72 14.37
N GLY A 68 8.62 -1.68 14.71
CA GLY A 68 8.09 -1.55 16.06
C GLY A 68 7.17 -2.70 16.47
N TRP A 69 6.84 -2.75 17.75
CA TRP A 69 5.84 -3.66 18.30
C TRP A 69 4.59 -2.87 18.67
N TYR A 70 3.45 -3.25 18.11
CA TYR A 70 2.18 -2.55 18.26
C TYR A 70 1.15 -3.48 18.90
N PRO A 71 0.26 -2.97 19.77
CA PRO A 71 -0.80 -3.78 20.34
C PRO A 71 -1.77 -4.25 19.25
N ALA A 72 -2.16 -5.51 19.32
CA ALA A 72 -3.08 -6.12 18.36
C ALA A 72 -3.93 -7.22 19.00
N VAL A 73 -5.01 -7.58 18.31
CA VAL A 73 -5.92 -8.67 18.66
C VAL A 73 -5.87 -9.71 17.56
N VAL A 74 -5.77 -10.99 17.93
CA VAL A 74 -5.87 -12.07 16.94
C VAL A 74 -7.32 -12.22 16.48
N LEU A 75 -7.53 -12.22 15.17
CA LEU A 75 -8.83 -12.45 14.54
C LEU A 75 -9.02 -13.93 14.20
N ASP A 76 -8.06 -14.57 13.53
CA ASP A 76 -8.18 -15.96 13.09
C ASP A 76 -6.80 -16.63 12.88
N PRO A 77 -6.61 -17.91 13.25
CA PRO A 77 -5.49 -18.70 12.77
C PRO A 77 -5.63 -19.10 11.29
N LEU A 78 -4.60 -18.84 10.49
CA LEU A 78 -4.55 -19.27 9.09
C LEU A 78 -3.98 -20.69 8.96
N ARG A 79 -4.40 -21.38 7.89
CA ARG A 79 -3.92 -22.74 7.56
C ARG A 79 -2.43 -22.83 7.26
N ASP A 80 -1.82 -21.73 6.85
CA ASP A 80 -0.38 -21.62 6.57
C ASP A 80 0.47 -21.36 7.83
N GLY A 81 -0.17 -21.35 9.02
CA GLY A 81 0.49 -21.12 10.30
C GLY A 81 0.70 -19.65 10.63
N ARG A 82 0.17 -18.72 9.82
CA ARG A 82 0.09 -17.30 10.17
C ARG A 82 -1.15 -17.00 11.00
N CYS A 83 -1.21 -15.79 11.53
CA CYS A 83 -2.29 -15.33 12.38
C CYS A 83 -2.79 -14.02 11.81
N PHE A 84 -4.08 -13.95 11.51
CA PHE A 84 -4.73 -12.74 11.06
C PHE A 84 -4.96 -11.88 12.30
N VAL A 85 -4.50 -10.64 12.27
CA VAL A 85 -4.53 -9.75 13.43
C VAL A 85 -5.11 -8.40 13.06
N HIS A 86 -5.74 -7.76 14.04
CA HIS A 86 -6.19 -6.38 13.98
C HIS A 86 -5.36 -5.53 14.93
N TYR A 87 -4.82 -4.41 14.45
CA TYR A 87 -4.06 -3.49 15.30
C TYR A 87 -4.99 -2.60 16.12
N GLU A 88 -4.72 -2.46 17.42
CA GLU A 88 -5.54 -1.59 18.26
C GLU A 88 -5.35 -0.11 17.85
N ASN A 89 -6.46 0.61 17.70
CA ASN A 89 -6.52 2.02 17.28
C ASN A 89 -6.20 2.29 15.80
N TYR A 90 -6.15 1.24 14.98
CA TYR A 90 -6.00 1.32 13.53
C TYR A 90 -7.27 0.80 12.83
N GLY A 91 -7.39 1.01 11.52
CA GLY A 91 -8.51 0.55 10.72
C GLY A 91 -8.32 -0.90 10.25
N ASP A 92 -9.41 -1.52 9.78
CA ASP A 92 -9.38 -2.87 9.20
C ASP A 92 -8.49 -2.95 7.93
N ASP A 93 -8.15 -1.80 7.33
CA ASP A 93 -7.21 -1.70 6.21
C ASP A 93 -5.75 -1.96 6.61
N ASP A 94 -5.43 -1.89 7.90
CA ASP A 94 -4.13 -2.23 8.46
C ASP A 94 -4.06 -3.72 8.92
N ASP A 95 -5.15 -4.48 8.84
CA ASP A 95 -5.18 -5.88 9.26
C ASP A 95 -4.25 -6.73 8.38
N GLU A 96 -3.43 -7.57 9.01
CA GLU A 96 -2.46 -8.39 8.28
C GLU A 96 -2.28 -9.80 8.83
N ALA A 97 -1.74 -10.67 7.99
CA ALA A 97 -1.42 -12.05 8.34
C ALA A 97 0.06 -12.20 8.72
N LEU A 98 0.31 -12.34 10.01
CA LEU A 98 1.65 -12.38 10.60
C LEU A 98 2.17 -13.79 10.82
N LYS A 99 3.47 -13.97 10.60
CA LYS A 99 4.18 -15.20 11.01
C LYS A 99 4.37 -15.21 12.53
N PRO A 100 4.43 -16.38 13.18
CA PRO A 100 4.61 -16.47 14.63
C PRO A 100 5.82 -15.70 15.19
N LYS A 101 6.89 -15.56 14.40
CA LYS A 101 8.08 -14.78 14.78
C LYS A 101 7.86 -13.27 14.90
N HIS A 102 6.75 -12.75 14.37
CA HIS A 102 6.35 -11.34 14.44
C HIS A 102 5.25 -11.11 15.47
N ILE A 103 4.99 -12.10 16.34
CA ILE A 103 3.94 -12.04 17.35
C ILE A 103 4.55 -12.37 18.70
N ARG A 104 4.18 -11.64 19.74
CA ARG A 104 4.51 -11.95 21.13
C ARG A 104 3.32 -11.70 22.04
N ALA A 105 3.33 -12.32 23.21
CA ALA A 105 2.35 -12.02 24.25
C ALA A 105 2.50 -10.57 24.70
N ARG A 106 1.37 -9.88 24.85
CA ARG A 106 1.31 -8.54 25.42
C ARG A 106 1.72 -8.58 26.90
N ARG A 107 2.65 -7.72 27.32
CA ARG A 107 3.11 -7.62 28.72
C ARG A 107 2.27 -6.68 29.54
#